data_AF-A0A1Z8SP46-F1
#
_entry.id   AF-A0A1Z8SP46-F1
#
_cell.length_a   1.000
_cell.length_b   1.000
_cell.length_c   1.000
_cell.angle_alpha   90.00
_cell.angle_beta   90.00
_cell.angle_gamma   90.00
#
_symmetry.space_group_name_H-M   'P 1'
#
loop_
_entity.id
_entity.type
_entity.pdbx_description
1 polymer ?
#
loop_
_entity_poly.entity_id
_entity_poly.type
_entity_poly.pdbx_seq_one_letter_code
_entity_poly.pdbx_strand_id
1 'polypeptide(L)'
;MIRICRCSANLRHLALKYGVLGRRSLGGLLMGLLLFSVTLLSAGSLFATGSHFDENPVATAKWEVREVKGEEESRYEITIYQVEAPGGTRWIWRAVDEQNGTYPGGFPIGSLRLQKRGKPRPELFDPLSPGVTQALIAIHSAVEAQEGEGWADGNAVGIRRNLPVVRTDVAAESGFFLKGSLKVEEMEIRGGKKPLVLTALEEELRYDDNGGLTQASWTARMTRGGEKSPGRELHLIRKEVAILEEEEGVEVQRGFEFLKPVVSVLRKGMSLKAVELAEEMFNKDRKEFEKGPLGDVVKDVDGLLDEIRELAKQPLNPDDRAKKLLGKPAPDFTLEDLDGDEVKLSDYQGKTVMLAFWGYS
;
A
#
# COMPACT_ATOMS: atom_id res chain seq x y z
N MET A 1 2.93 39.60 6.15
CA MET A 1 1.81 39.55 5.18
C MET A 1 1.97 38.28 4.36
N ILE A 2 1.27 37.21 4.69
CA ILE A 2 1.43 35.90 4.02
C ILE A 2 0.60 35.91 2.73
N ARG A 3 1.26 35.77 1.57
CA ARG A 3 0.59 35.57 0.27
C ARG A 3 0.49 34.07 -0.01
N ILE A 4 -0.72 33.55 -0.04
CA ILE A 4 -0.99 32.19 -0.53
C ILE A 4 -1.01 32.24 -2.07
N CYS A 5 0.02 31.71 -2.71
CA CYS A 5 0.05 31.56 -4.17
C CYS A 5 -0.58 30.22 -4.58
N ARG A 6 -1.68 30.26 -5.35
CA ARG A 6 -2.14 29.11 -6.13
C ARG A 6 -1.31 29.03 -7.42
N CYS A 7 -0.65 27.89 -7.65
CA CYS A 7 0.02 27.62 -8.92
C CYS A 7 -0.90 26.75 -9.80
N SER A 8 -1.37 27.26 -10.92
CA SER A 8 -2.12 26.47 -11.90
C SER A 8 -1.21 26.06 -13.06
N ALA A 9 -0.80 24.79 -13.09
CA ALA A 9 -0.08 24.22 -14.22
C ALA A 9 -1.06 23.90 -15.36
N ASN A 10 -1.04 24.72 -16.40
CA ASN A 10 -1.84 24.56 -17.61
C ASN A 10 -0.88 24.25 -18.76
N LEU A 11 -0.99 23.07 -19.39
CA LEU A 11 -0.10 22.65 -20.48
C LEU A 11 -0.85 21.81 -21.51
N ARG A 12 -1.19 22.45 -22.64
CA ARG A 12 -1.58 21.80 -23.89
C ARG A 12 -0.39 21.75 -24.85
N HIS A 13 -0.33 20.67 -25.63
CA HIS A 13 0.38 20.51 -26.91
C HIS A 13 1.85 20.96 -27.05
N LEU A 14 2.70 20.00 -27.40
CA LEU A 14 3.55 20.13 -28.58
C LEU A 14 3.58 18.82 -29.36
N ALA A 15 3.78 18.87 -30.68
CA ALA A 15 3.80 17.71 -31.56
C ALA A 15 4.88 17.83 -32.65
N LEU A 16 5.20 16.66 -33.25
CA LEU A 16 5.80 16.44 -34.59
C LEU A 16 7.33 16.52 -34.82
N LYS A 17 7.78 15.52 -35.62
CA LYS A 17 9.03 15.36 -36.42
C LYS A 17 10.32 15.15 -35.60
N TYR A 18 11.12 14.11 -35.83
CA TYR A 18 11.71 13.55 -37.07
C TYR A 18 11.55 12.00 -37.13
N GLY A 19 11.94 11.22 -38.15
CA GLY A 19 12.57 11.43 -39.47
C GLY A 19 13.04 10.07 -40.03
N VAL A 20 12.90 9.83 -41.34
CA VAL A 20 12.99 8.48 -41.99
C VAL A 20 14.43 8.06 -42.37
N LEU A 21 14.76 6.76 -42.22
CA LEU A 21 15.77 5.95 -42.96
C LEU A 21 15.65 4.46 -42.54
N GLY A 22 15.75 3.41 -43.36
CA GLY A 22 15.75 3.28 -44.83
C GLY A 22 16.71 2.19 -45.38
N ARG A 23 16.21 0.97 -45.70
CA ARG A 23 16.79 -0.10 -46.60
C ARG A 23 15.79 -1.28 -46.71
N ARG A 24 15.33 -1.72 -47.89
CA ARG A 24 15.92 -2.70 -48.87
C ARG A 24 16.10 -4.13 -48.28
N SER A 25 15.71 -5.25 -48.91
CA SER A 25 15.16 -5.52 -50.27
C SER A 25 14.77 -7.01 -50.50
N LEU A 26 14.22 -7.34 -51.69
CA LEU A 26 13.81 -8.66 -52.26
C LEU A 26 12.52 -9.32 -51.67
N GLY A 27 11.68 -10.04 -52.45
CA GLY A 27 11.58 -10.17 -53.91
C GLY A 27 11.31 -11.59 -54.44
N GLY A 28 10.13 -11.83 -55.06
CA GLY A 28 9.75 -13.09 -55.76
C GLY A 28 9.26 -14.21 -54.83
N LEU A 29 8.06 -14.82 -54.91
CA LEU A 29 7.13 -15.15 -56.00
C LEU A 29 7.55 -16.37 -56.85
N LEU A 30 6.97 -17.54 -56.55
CA LEU A 30 6.58 -18.55 -57.55
C LEU A 30 5.59 -19.58 -56.98
N MET A 31 4.69 -20.01 -57.86
CA MET A 31 3.52 -20.86 -57.63
C MET A 31 3.67 -22.10 -58.52
N GLY A 32 3.41 -23.30 -57.98
CA GLY A 32 3.58 -24.54 -58.73
C GLY A 32 2.85 -25.72 -58.09
N LEU A 33 1.69 -26.09 -58.65
CA LEU A 33 1.01 -27.33 -58.32
C LEU A 33 1.78 -28.53 -58.88
N LEU A 34 1.81 -29.63 -58.14
CA LEU A 34 1.83 -30.98 -58.72
C LEU A 34 1.13 -31.96 -57.78
N LEU A 35 0.05 -32.56 -58.28
CA LEU A 35 -0.66 -33.67 -57.64
C LEU A 35 0.12 -34.97 -57.92
N PHE A 36 0.24 -35.88 -56.94
CA PHE A 36 -0.34 -37.24 -57.04
C PHE A 36 -0.14 -38.09 -55.76
N SER A 37 -0.98 -39.14 -55.68
CA SER A 37 -0.91 -40.34 -54.81
C SER A 37 -1.00 -40.17 -53.29
N VAL A 38 -2.15 -40.66 -52.79
CA VAL A 38 -2.48 -40.97 -51.40
C VAL A 38 -1.61 -42.11 -50.85
N THR A 39 -1.06 -41.94 -49.65
CA THR A 39 -0.83 -43.01 -48.67
C THR A 39 -1.21 -42.51 -47.29
N LEU A 40 -2.21 -43.13 -46.66
CA LEU A 40 -2.57 -42.83 -45.27
C LEU A 40 -1.48 -43.35 -44.34
N LEU A 41 -0.74 -42.45 -43.70
CA LEU A 41 -0.14 -42.70 -42.38
C LEU A 41 -0.58 -41.58 -41.43
N SER A 42 -1.15 -41.97 -40.29
CA SER A 42 -1.69 -41.08 -39.27
C SER A 42 -0.56 -40.41 -38.46
N ALA A 43 0.02 -39.34 -38.99
CA ALA A 43 0.83 -38.41 -38.21
C ALA A 43 -0.09 -37.36 -37.57
N GLY A 44 -0.68 -37.72 -36.42
CA GLY A 44 -1.46 -36.79 -35.62
C GLY A 44 -0.56 -35.69 -35.04
N SER A 45 -0.63 -34.50 -35.63
CA SER A 45 0.03 -33.30 -35.10
C SER A 45 -0.64 -32.85 -33.80
N LEU A 46 -0.27 -33.45 -32.68
CA LEU A 46 -0.50 -32.87 -31.36
C LEU A 46 0.77 -32.13 -30.92
N PHE A 47 0.87 -30.88 -31.39
CA PHE A 47 1.53 -29.85 -30.62
C PHE A 47 0.76 -29.69 -29.30
N ALA A 48 1.17 -30.40 -28.26
CA ALA A 48 0.77 -30.10 -26.89
C ALA A 48 1.51 -28.83 -26.42
N THR A 49 1.23 -27.70 -27.06
CA THR A 49 1.52 -26.38 -26.52
C THR A 49 0.54 -26.13 -25.38
N GLY A 50 0.99 -26.41 -24.16
CA GLY A 50 0.12 -26.44 -23.00
C GLY A 50 0.87 -26.80 -21.73
N SER A 51 2.04 -26.19 -21.49
CA SER A 51 2.47 -25.98 -20.12
C SER A 51 1.44 -25.06 -19.48
N HIS A 52 0.56 -25.61 -18.64
CA HIS A 52 -0.17 -24.80 -17.67
C HIS A 52 0.89 -24.10 -16.82
N PHE A 53 1.12 -22.83 -17.11
CA PHE A 53 1.71 -21.93 -16.14
C PHE A 53 0.58 -21.69 -15.15
N ASP A 54 0.68 -22.26 -13.95
CA ASP A 54 -0.34 -22.06 -12.92
C ASP A 54 -0.58 -20.56 -12.73
N GLU A 55 -1.85 -20.21 -12.84
CA GLU A 55 -2.31 -18.82 -12.84
C GLU A 55 -2.10 -18.24 -11.45
N ASN A 56 -1.74 -16.95 -11.32
CA ASN A 56 -1.39 -16.41 -10.00
C ASN A 56 -2.61 -16.49 -9.09
N PRO A 57 -2.58 -17.27 -7.98
CA PRO A 57 -3.78 -17.49 -7.21
C PRO A 57 -4.30 -16.17 -6.64
N VAL A 58 -5.61 -15.97 -6.83
CA VAL A 58 -6.39 -15.03 -6.04
C VAL A 58 -6.50 -15.63 -4.65
N ALA A 59 -6.22 -14.85 -3.61
CA ALA A 59 -6.24 -15.34 -2.24
C ALA A 59 -6.58 -14.21 -1.27
N THR A 60 -6.87 -14.60 -0.04
CA THR A 60 -7.08 -13.70 1.10
C THR A 60 -6.26 -14.16 2.31
N ALA A 61 -5.80 -13.21 3.12
CA ALA A 61 -5.17 -13.48 4.41
C ALA A 61 -5.60 -12.43 5.45
N LYS A 62 -5.98 -12.89 6.64
CA LYS A 62 -6.44 -12.06 7.77
C LYS A 62 -5.39 -12.07 8.87
N TRP A 63 -4.99 -10.89 9.34
CA TRP A 63 -3.86 -10.68 10.25
C TRP A 63 -4.25 -9.80 11.43
N GLU A 64 -4.08 -10.29 12.65
CA GLU A 64 -4.06 -9.42 13.84
C GLU A 64 -2.70 -8.71 13.92
N VAL A 65 -2.74 -7.40 14.14
CA VAL A 65 -1.56 -6.54 14.25
C VAL A 65 -1.57 -5.83 15.62
N ARG A 66 -0.42 -5.85 16.29
CA ARG A 66 -0.13 -5.04 17.47
C ARG A 66 1.13 -4.22 17.20
N GLU A 67 1.02 -2.89 17.23
CA GLU A 67 2.16 -1.98 17.16
C GLU A 67 2.34 -1.26 18.50
N VAL A 68 3.57 -1.17 18.99
CA VAL A 68 3.95 -0.42 20.20
C VAL A 68 4.99 0.64 19.88
N LYS A 69 4.78 1.86 20.40
CA LYS A 69 5.63 3.03 20.24
C LYS A 69 5.79 3.74 21.58
N GLY A 70 6.77 3.29 22.37
CA GLY A 70 6.93 3.77 23.75
C GLY A 70 5.78 3.30 24.62
N GLU A 71 4.92 4.24 25.05
CA GLU A 71 3.70 3.95 25.83
C GLU A 71 2.44 3.85 24.95
N GLU A 72 2.51 4.24 23.68
CA GLU A 72 1.41 4.10 22.72
C GLU A 72 1.33 2.63 22.24
N GLU A 73 0.18 1.96 22.42
CA GLU A 73 -0.14 0.67 21.81
C GLU A 73 -1.34 0.85 20.88
N SER A 74 -1.29 0.22 19.70
CA SER A 74 -2.44 0.10 18.79
C SER A 74 -2.66 -1.34 18.37
N ARG A 75 -3.93 -1.72 18.22
CA ARG A 75 -4.35 -3.05 17.77
C ARG A 75 -5.40 -2.91 16.69
N TYR A 76 -5.26 -3.71 15.65
CA TYR A 76 -6.17 -3.74 14.53
C TYR A 76 -5.99 -5.04 13.75
N GLU A 77 -7.01 -5.40 13.00
CA GLU A 77 -6.94 -6.48 12.03
C GLU A 77 -6.70 -5.91 10.63
N ILE A 78 -5.95 -6.63 9.80
CA ILE A 78 -5.85 -6.38 8.36
C ILE A 78 -6.35 -7.61 7.60
N THR A 79 -7.37 -7.44 6.76
CA THR A 79 -7.72 -8.40 5.70
C THR A 79 -7.02 -7.95 4.42
N ILE A 80 -6.20 -8.81 3.82
CA ILE A 80 -5.48 -8.53 2.56
C ILE A 80 -6.01 -9.50 1.50
N TYR A 81 -6.44 -8.97 0.37
CA TYR A 81 -6.78 -9.71 -0.84
C TYR A 81 -5.69 -9.50 -1.88
N GLN A 82 -5.27 -10.55 -2.58
CA GLN A 82 -4.59 -10.39 -3.86
C GLN A 82 -5.54 -10.74 -4.99
N VAL A 83 -5.60 -9.84 -5.96
CA VAL A 83 -6.34 -10.03 -7.21
C VAL A 83 -5.41 -9.80 -8.40
N GLU A 84 -5.81 -10.33 -9.55
CA GLU A 84 -5.17 -10.07 -10.85
C GLU A 84 -5.16 -8.56 -11.18
N ALA A 85 -4.08 -8.09 -11.81
CA ALA A 85 -4.00 -6.72 -12.31
C ALA A 85 -3.20 -6.61 -13.62
N PRO A 86 -3.53 -5.68 -14.52
CA PRO A 86 -2.75 -5.48 -15.75
C PRO A 86 -1.25 -5.24 -15.45
N GLY A 87 -0.41 -6.21 -15.82
CA GLY A 87 1.04 -6.20 -15.65
C GLY A 87 1.59 -6.74 -14.32
N GLY A 88 0.79 -7.41 -13.51
CA GLY A 88 1.22 -8.01 -12.23
C GLY A 88 0.06 -8.45 -11.35
N THR A 89 0.20 -8.26 -10.05
CA THR A 89 -0.89 -8.49 -9.08
C THR A 89 -1.23 -7.18 -8.37
N ARG A 90 -2.38 -7.12 -7.71
CA ARG A 90 -2.77 -6.01 -6.84
C ARG A 90 -3.14 -6.57 -5.48
N TRP A 91 -2.57 -5.96 -4.44
CA TRP A 91 -3.05 -6.13 -3.07
C TRP A 91 -4.08 -5.06 -2.77
N ILE A 92 -5.24 -5.47 -2.27
CA ILE A 92 -6.31 -4.63 -1.73
C ILE A 92 -6.44 -5.02 -0.26
N TRP A 93 -6.55 -4.08 0.67
CA TRP A 93 -6.72 -4.42 2.08
C TRP A 93 -7.73 -3.53 2.78
N ARG A 94 -8.39 -4.11 3.78
CA ARG A 94 -9.18 -3.43 4.81
C ARG A 94 -8.40 -3.53 6.12
N ALA A 95 -8.30 -2.44 6.88
CA ALA A 95 -7.67 -2.46 8.20
C ALA A 95 -8.61 -1.83 9.23
N VAL A 96 -8.98 -2.56 10.29
CA VAL A 96 -9.99 -2.14 11.28
C VAL A 96 -9.50 -2.39 12.70
N ASP A 97 -9.56 -1.37 13.55
CA ASP A 97 -9.53 -1.55 15.00
C ASP A 97 -10.94 -1.99 15.45
N GLU A 98 -11.11 -3.30 15.70
CA GLU A 98 -12.39 -3.88 16.11
C GLU A 98 -12.92 -3.35 17.44
N GLN A 99 -12.06 -2.84 18.33
CA GLN A 99 -12.48 -2.33 19.64
C GLN A 99 -13.10 -0.94 19.51
N ASN A 100 -12.52 -0.09 18.66
CA ASN A 100 -12.95 1.28 18.46
C ASN A 100 -13.87 1.46 17.24
N GLY A 101 -13.98 0.47 16.36
CA GLY A 101 -14.71 0.57 15.09
C GLY A 101 -14.09 1.56 14.11
N THR A 102 -12.78 1.80 14.20
CA THR A 102 -12.07 2.81 13.41
C THR A 102 -11.01 2.21 12.49
N TYR A 103 -10.54 2.98 11.52
CA TYR A 103 -9.54 2.54 10.55
C TYR A 103 -8.19 3.17 10.87
N PRO A 104 -7.10 2.39 11.05
CA PRO A 104 -5.76 2.93 11.20
C PRO A 104 -5.39 3.74 9.95
N GLY A 105 -5.16 5.05 10.12
CA GLY A 105 -4.94 5.99 9.01
C GLY A 105 -6.21 6.59 8.39
N GLY A 106 -7.39 6.37 9.01
CA GLY A 106 -8.61 7.13 8.74
C GLY A 106 -9.47 6.67 7.55
N PHE A 107 -9.08 5.61 6.83
CA PHE A 107 -9.85 5.12 5.67
C PHE A 107 -10.00 3.60 5.66
N PRO A 108 -11.18 3.06 5.28
CA PRO A 108 -11.51 1.64 5.44
C PRO A 108 -10.80 0.72 4.45
N ILE A 109 -10.21 1.25 3.37
CA ILE A 109 -9.60 0.43 2.32
C ILE A 109 -8.35 1.08 1.73
N GLY A 110 -7.37 0.27 1.38
CA GLY A 110 -6.20 0.68 0.60
C GLY A 110 -5.79 -0.31 -0.47
N SER A 111 -4.86 0.08 -1.34
CA SER A 111 -4.30 -0.84 -2.34
C SER A 111 -2.90 -0.48 -2.86
N LEU A 112 -2.17 -1.52 -3.26
CA LEU A 112 -0.79 -1.52 -3.75
C LEU A 112 -0.71 -2.41 -4.99
N ARG A 113 -0.24 -1.88 -6.11
CA ARG A 113 0.06 -2.67 -7.30
C ARG A 113 1.47 -3.24 -7.24
N LEU A 114 1.57 -4.55 -7.38
CA LEU A 114 2.81 -5.30 -7.46
C LEU A 114 3.09 -5.60 -8.94
N GLN A 115 4.01 -4.85 -9.54
CA GLN A 115 4.38 -5.05 -10.94
C GLN A 115 5.35 -6.22 -11.05
N LYS A 116 5.21 -7.09 -12.09
CA LYS A 116 6.20 -8.18 -12.35
C LYS A 116 7.64 -7.66 -12.43
N ARG A 117 7.81 -6.40 -12.88
CA ARG A 117 9.08 -5.67 -12.84
C ARG A 117 8.85 -4.24 -12.37
N GLY A 118 9.64 -3.80 -11.39
CA GLY A 118 9.60 -2.45 -10.83
C GLY A 118 9.44 -2.44 -9.32
N LYS A 119 9.26 -1.24 -8.74
CA LYS A 119 8.88 -1.09 -7.33
C LYS A 119 7.36 -1.22 -7.20
N PRO A 120 6.84 -1.77 -6.08
CA PRO A 120 5.43 -1.66 -5.73
C PRO A 120 4.92 -0.22 -5.87
N ARG A 121 3.73 -0.05 -6.45
CA ARG A 121 3.12 1.26 -6.71
C ARG A 121 1.83 1.40 -5.91
N PRO A 122 1.78 2.30 -4.92
CA PRO A 122 0.53 2.53 -4.20
C PRO A 122 -0.54 3.10 -5.14
N GLU A 123 -1.79 2.62 -5.06
CA GLU A 123 -2.89 3.05 -5.95
C GLU A 123 -4.02 3.76 -5.18
N LEU A 124 -4.37 3.24 -4.01
CA LEU A 124 -5.26 3.87 -3.05
C LEU A 124 -4.61 3.80 -1.67
N PHE A 125 -3.37 4.22 -1.58
CA PHE A 125 -2.61 4.20 -0.32
C PHE A 125 -2.82 5.50 0.42
N ASP A 126 -3.13 5.41 1.71
CA ASP A 126 -3.09 6.59 2.56
C ASP A 126 -1.70 6.67 3.20
N PRO A 127 -0.99 7.82 3.13
CA PRO A 127 0.27 7.96 3.84
C PRO A 127 0.17 7.91 5.39
N LEU A 128 -1.03 7.83 5.98
CA LEU A 128 -1.25 8.12 7.40
C LEU A 128 -1.49 6.91 8.33
N SER A 129 -1.17 5.68 7.91
CA SER A 129 -0.94 4.57 8.85
C SER A 129 0.48 3.99 8.70
N PRO A 130 1.45 4.54 9.46
CA PRO A 130 2.78 3.95 9.56
C PRO A 130 2.73 2.49 10.00
N GLY A 131 1.79 2.11 10.88
CA GLY A 131 1.58 0.74 11.34
C GLY A 131 1.17 -0.23 10.23
N VAL A 132 0.06 0.06 9.54
CA VAL A 132 -0.40 -0.76 8.40
C VAL A 132 0.68 -0.83 7.32
N THR A 133 1.39 0.27 7.09
CA THR A 133 2.55 0.29 6.17
C THR A 133 3.65 -0.68 6.62
N GLN A 134 4.03 -0.65 7.90
CA GLN A 134 5.04 -1.55 8.46
C GLN A 134 4.58 -3.01 8.40
N ALA A 135 3.33 -3.31 8.74
CA ALA A 135 2.75 -4.66 8.63
C ALA A 135 2.75 -5.18 7.18
N LEU A 136 2.28 -4.38 6.21
CA LEU A 136 2.28 -4.76 4.80
C LEU A 136 3.69 -4.96 4.22
N ILE A 137 4.67 -4.16 4.65
CA ILE A 137 6.09 -4.36 4.27
C ILE A 137 6.63 -5.65 4.90
N ALA A 138 6.31 -5.87 6.18
CA ALA A 138 6.73 -7.03 6.95
C ALA A 138 6.22 -8.36 6.34
N ILE A 139 4.98 -8.40 5.85
CA ILE A 139 4.35 -9.59 5.25
C ILE A 139 4.91 -9.89 3.83
N HIS A 140 5.66 -8.98 3.20
CA HIS A 140 5.82 -8.97 1.74
C HIS A 140 7.21 -9.31 1.17
N SER A 141 7.29 -10.46 0.50
CA SER A 141 8.05 -10.55 -0.76
C SER A 141 7.26 -11.16 -1.90
N ALA A 142 6.88 -10.32 -2.88
CA ALA A 142 6.69 -10.78 -4.25
C ALA A 142 8.06 -11.20 -4.82
N VAL A 143 8.27 -12.51 -4.90
CA VAL A 143 9.31 -13.14 -5.71
C VAL A 143 8.58 -14.01 -6.74
N GLU A 144 9.08 -14.03 -7.97
CA GLU A 144 8.49 -14.81 -9.05
C GLU A 144 8.55 -16.31 -8.70
N ALA A 145 7.39 -16.95 -8.57
CA ALA A 145 7.14 -18.39 -8.37
C ALA A 145 7.69 -19.05 -7.08
N GLN A 146 6.76 -19.51 -6.23
CA GLN A 146 6.89 -20.73 -5.41
C GLN A 146 5.54 -21.47 -5.42
N GLU A 147 5.56 -22.80 -5.37
CA GLU A 147 4.37 -23.65 -5.25
C GLU A 147 3.80 -23.52 -3.82
N GLY A 148 2.48 -23.33 -3.67
CA GLY A 148 1.82 -23.06 -2.37
C GLY A 148 0.50 -22.30 -2.52
N GLU A 149 -0.03 -21.72 -1.44
CA GLU A 149 -1.13 -20.75 -1.51
C GLU A 149 -0.65 -19.36 -2.05
N GLY A 150 0.65 -19.25 -2.29
CA GLY A 150 1.31 -18.17 -3.00
C GLY A 150 1.78 -17.09 -2.04
N TRP A 151 1.62 -15.83 -2.43
CA TRP A 151 1.94 -14.69 -1.56
C TRP A 151 1.15 -14.68 -0.22
N ALA A 152 0.01 -15.36 -0.14
CA ALA A 152 -0.87 -15.42 1.03
C ALA A 152 -0.26 -16.28 2.15
N ASP A 153 0.68 -17.15 1.78
CA ASP A 153 1.62 -17.79 2.68
C ASP A 153 2.41 -16.74 3.48
N GLY A 154 2.73 -15.60 2.87
CA GLY A 154 3.45 -14.51 3.50
C GLY A 154 4.93 -14.86 3.67
N ASN A 155 5.81 -13.99 3.17
CA ASN A 155 7.25 -14.16 3.34
C ASN A 155 7.79 -12.95 4.10
N ALA A 156 8.24 -13.18 5.33
CA ALA A 156 8.67 -12.11 6.22
C ALA A 156 9.89 -11.37 5.66
N VAL A 157 9.65 -10.17 5.13
CA VAL A 157 10.70 -9.20 4.88
C VAL A 157 10.81 -8.36 6.14
N GLY A 158 11.75 -8.74 7.01
CA GLY A 158 12.08 -7.96 8.21
C GLY A 158 12.21 -6.48 7.88
N ILE A 159 11.82 -5.62 8.84
CA ILE A 159 11.31 -4.23 8.71
C ILE A 159 11.86 -3.35 7.55
N ARG A 160 13.09 -3.56 7.07
CA ARG A 160 13.47 -3.26 5.67
C ARG A 160 14.33 -4.39 5.09
N ARG A 161 14.21 -4.66 3.77
CA ARG A 161 15.14 -5.51 2.97
C ARG A 161 16.63 -5.15 3.11
N ASN A 162 16.95 -4.00 3.69
CA ASN A 162 18.29 -3.47 3.87
C ASN A 162 18.80 -3.56 5.33
N LEU A 163 18.01 -4.08 6.29
CA LEU A 163 18.49 -4.27 7.65
C LEU A 163 19.37 -5.54 7.71
N PRO A 164 20.64 -5.44 8.15
CA PRO A 164 21.53 -6.59 8.20
C PRO A 164 21.19 -7.45 9.42
N VAL A 165 20.31 -8.43 9.26
CA VAL A 165 19.91 -9.37 10.31
C VAL A 165 20.63 -10.71 10.10
N VAL A 166 21.24 -11.25 11.15
CA VAL A 166 21.68 -12.66 11.18
C VAL A 166 20.54 -13.49 11.72
N ARG A 167 20.17 -14.57 11.02
CA ARG A 167 19.11 -15.48 11.45
C ARG A 167 19.67 -16.85 11.78
N THR A 168 19.06 -17.50 12.76
CA THR A 168 19.36 -18.86 13.18
C THR A 168 18.07 -19.66 13.26
N ASP A 169 18.11 -20.85 12.69
CA ASP A 169 17.04 -21.84 12.77
C ASP A 169 16.88 -22.32 14.22
N VAL A 170 15.63 -22.46 14.67
CA VAL A 170 15.28 -22.97 15.98
C VAL A 170 14.31 -24.13 15.81
N ALA A 171 14.55 -25.22 16.54
CA ALA A 171 13.68 -26.39 16.48
C ALA A 171 12.23 -26.06 16.87
N ALA A 172 11.29 -26.51 16.05
CA ALA A 172 9.85 -26.42 16.27
C ALA A 172 9.22 -27.83 16.15
N GLU A 173 8.08 -28.06 16.81
CA GLU A 173 7.37 -29.35 16.74
C GLU A 173 6.66 -29.55 15.40
N SER A 174 6.26 -28.46 14.74
CA SER A 174 5.77 -28.39 13.38
C SER A 174 6.18 -27.05 12.75
N GLY A 175 6.25 -27.00 11.42
CA GLY A 175 6.69 -25.84 10.66
C GLY A 175 8.15 -25.47 10.93
N PHE A 176 8.44 -24.18 10.84
CA PHE A 176 9.80 -23.65 10.92
C PHE A 176 9.84 -22.35 11.72
N PHE A 177 10.92 -22.16 12.50
CA PHE A 177 11.07 -21.00 13.37
C PHE A 177 12.44 -20.36 13.22
N LEU A 178 12.46 -19.06 12.93
CA LEU A 178 13.66 -18.23 12.85
C LEU A 178 13.70 -17.26 14.02
N LYS A 179 14.87 -17.17 14.65
CA LYS A 179 15.27 -16.01 15.45
C LYS A 179 16.30 -15.20 14.69
N GLY A 180 16.09 -13.89 14.63
CA GLY A 180 16.97 -12.95 13.96
C GLY A 180 17.45 -11.86 14.92
N SER A 181 18.72 -11.46 14.81
CA SER A 181 19.26 -10.31 15.52
C SER A 181 20.09 -9.41 14.61
N LEU A 182 20.22 -8.13 14.97
CA LEU A 182 21.00 -7.16 14.20
C LEU A 182 22.49 -7.58 14.14
N LYS A 183 23.03 -7.69 12.92
CA LYS A 183 24.42 -8.12 12.65
C LYS A 183 25.47 -7.09 13.08
N VAL A 184 25.07 -5.82 13.17
CA VAL A 184 25.94 -4.69 13.50
C VAL A 184 25.54 -4.16 14.86
N GLU A 185 26.50 -3.62 15.62
CA GLU A 185 26.23 -3.03 16.94
C GLU A 185 25.27 -1.84 16.83
N GLU A 186 25.47 -1.01 15.82
CA GLU A 186 24.64 0.16 15.54
C GLU A 186 24.44 0.36 14.02
N MET A 187 23.27 0.88 13.64
CA MET A 187 22.94 1.24 12.26
C MET A 187 22.24 2.60 12.23
N GLU A 188 22.84 3.60 11.57
CA GLU A 188 22.18 4.88 11.33
C GLU A 188 20.96 4.70 10.41
N ILE A 189 19.78 5.05 10.91
CA ILE A 189 18.52 5.04 10.15
C ILE A 189 18.23 6.42 9.56
N ARG A 190 18.68 7.48 10.24
CA ARG A 190 18.60 8.88 9.78
C ARG A 190 19.76 9.68 10.37
N GLY A 191 20.58 10.31 9.54
CA GLY A 191 21.63 11.24 9.98
C GLY A 191 21.10 12.61 10.41
N GLY A 192 22.02 13.56 10.54
CA GLY A 192 21.79 14.92 11.06
C GLY A 192 22.50 15.14 12.40
N LYS A 193 22.27 16.29 13.06
CA LYS A 193 22.89 16.58 14.37
C LYS A 193 22.45 15.63 15.49
N LYS A 194 21.18 15.23 15.50
CA LYS A 194 20.61 14.19 16.37
C LYS A 194 20.25 12.97 15.53
N PRO A 195 21.24 12.14 15.14
CA PRO A 195 20.97 10.97 14.30
C PRO A 195 20.03 10.00 15.03
N LEU A 196 19.14 9.35 14.26
CA LEU A 196 18.33 8.23 14.71
C LEU A 196 19.09 6.94 14.38
N VAL A 197 19.55 6.25 15.41
CA VAL A 197 20.39 5.05 15.29
C VAL A 197 19.63 3.85 15.85
N LEU A 198 19.59 2.76 15.10
CA LEU A 198 19.10 1.45 15.54
C LEU A 198 20.25 0.75 16.28
N THR A 199 20.08 0.48 17.56
CA THR A 199 21.11 -0.12 18.44
C THR A 199 20.80 -1.57 18.84
N ALA A 200 19.58 -2.04 18.55
CA ALA A 200 19.27 -3.46 18.46
C ALA A 200 18.00 -3.67 17.64
N LEU A 201 17.92 -4.81 16.97
CA LEU A 201 16.70 -5.37 16.42
C LEU A 201 16.70 -6.86 16.77
N GLU A 202 15.67 -7.30 17.47
CA GLU A 202 15.32 -8.71 17.60
C GLU A 202 14.14 -9.02 16.69
N GLU A 203 14.11 -10.23 16.14
CA GLU A 203 13.11 -10.72 15.21
C GLU A 203 12.77 -12.19 15.52
N GLU A 204 11.48 -12.53 15.55
CA GLU A 204 10.98 -13.89 15.68
C GLU A 204 9.96 -14.16 14.57
N LEU A 205 10.23 -15.13 13.69
CA LEU A 205 9.39 -15.46 12.53
C LEU A 205 9.00 -16.93 12.57
N ARG A 206 7.70 -17.22 12.60
CA ARG A 206 7.14 -18.59 12.60
C ARG A 206 6.46 -18.87 11.27
N TYR A 207 6.76 -20.03 10.72
CA TYR A 207 6.21 -20.54 9.48
C TYR A 207 5.53 -21.89 9.74
N ASP A 208 4.50 -22.23 8.96
CA ASP A 208 3.90 -23.57 8.93
C ASP A 208 4.74 -24.58 8.12
N ASP A 209 4.27 -25.82 8.03
CA ASP A 209 4.93 -26.92 7.28
C ASP A 209 4.99 -26.67 5.76
N ASN A 210 4.15 -25.78 5.22
CA ASN A 210 4.13 -25.40 3.81
C ASN A 210 5.07 -24.20 3.53
N GLY A 211 5.66 -23.60 4.58
CA GLY A 211 6.53 -22.43 4.47
C GLY A 211 5.80 -21.08 4.57
N GLY A 212 4.52 -21.05 4.97
CA GLY A 212 3.75 -19.83 5.16
C GLY A 212 3.96 -19.19 6.53
N LEU A 213 4.29 -17.91 6.56
CA LEU A 213 4.43 -17.09 7.76
C LEU A 213 3.11 -17.06 8.55
N THR A 214 3.10 -17.70 9.72
CA THR A 214 1.96 -17.71 10.65
C THR A 214 2.04 -16.60 11.68
N GLN A 215 3.25 -16.27 12.14
CA GLN A 215 3.47 -15.19 13.11
C GLN A 215 4.80 -14.49 12.85
N ALA A 216 4.85 -13.19 13.13
CA ALA A 216 6.08 -12.44 13.10
C ALA A 216 6.11 -11.40 14.21
N SER A 217 7.26 -11.23 14.86
CA SER A 217 7.48 -10.23 15.89
C SER A 217 8.82 -9.54 15.70
N TRP A 218 8.84 -8.23 15.83
CA TRP A 218 10.05 -7.41 15.80
C TRP A 218 10.09 -6.50 17.01
N THR A 219 11.27 -6.37 17.62
CA THR A 219 11.51 -5.42 18.72
C THR A 219 12.77 -4.63 18.41
N ALA A 220 12.62 -3.32 18.21
CA ALA A 220 13.70 -2.41 17.88
C ALA A 220 14.02 -1.45 19.05
N ARG A 221 15.31 -1.36 19.39
CA ARG A 221 15.86 -0.35 20.32
C ARG A 221 16.64 0.68 19.52
N MET A 222 16.46 1.95 19.87
CA MET A 222 17.02 3.06 19.11
C MET A 222 17.54 4.16 20.02
N THR A 223 18.51 4.93 19.55
CA THR A 223 18.92 6.20 20.15
C THR A 223 18.63 7.36 19.20
N ARG A 224 18.49 8.56 19.76
CA ARG A 224 18.30 9.81 19.02
C ARG A 224 19.28 10.85 19.57
N GLY A 225 20.29 11.23 18.79
CA GLY A 225 21.34 12.13 19.26
C GLY A 225 22.16 11.55 20.43
N GLY A 226 22.27 10.22 20.52
CA GLY A 226 22.91 9.50 21.63
C GLY A 226 22.00 9.22 22.83
N GLU A 227 20.86 9.90 22.95
CA GLU A 227 19.87 9.64 24.01
C GLU A 227 18.96 8.45 23.67
N LYS A 228 18.41 7.76 24.67
CA LYS A 228 17.50 6.62 24.44
C LYS A 228 16.19 7.10 23.81
N SER A 229 15.87 6.58 22.62
CA SER A 229 14.61 6.84 21.94
C SER A 229 13.55 5.82 22.39
N PRO A 230 12.23 6.13 22.34
CA PRO A 230 11.18 5.14 22.61
C PRO A 230 11.31 3.94 21.68
N GLY A 231 11.19 2.73 22.23
CA GLY A 231 11.27 1.49 21.46
C GLY A 231 10.15 1.37 20.42
N ARG A 232 10.32 0.43 19.48
CA ARG A 232 9.26 0.01 18.55
C ARG A 232 9.07 -1.49 18.64
N GLU A 233 7.82 -1.91 18.72
CA GLU A 233 7.43 -3.32 18.57
C GLU A 233 6.38 -3.44 17.47
N LEU A 234 6.48 -4.49 16.68
CA LEU A 234 5.45 -4.87 15.71
C LEU A 234 5.24 -6.38 15.84
N HIS A 235 4.01 -6.80 16.10
CA HIS A 235 3.62 -8.20 16.15
C HIS A 235 2.48 -8.45 15.18
N LEU A 236 2.60 -9.54 14.44
CA LEU A 236 1.66 -10.00 13.43
C LEU A 236 1.29 -11.46 13.73
N ILE A 237 0.00 -11.76 13.71
CA ILE A 237 -0.52 -13.14 13.85
C ILE A 237 -1.51 -13.37 12.70
N ARG A 238 -1.17 -14.27 11.78
CA ARG A 238 -2.09 -14.73 10.73
C ARG A 238 -3.21 -15.53 11.40
N LYS A 239 -4.44 -15.10 11.18
CA LYS A 239 -5.67 -15.73 11.71
C LYS A 239 -6.21 -16.76 10.74
N GLU A 240 -6.37 -16.34 9.49
CA GLU A 240 -7.02 -17.08 8.42
C GLU A 240 -6.25 -16.82 7.12
N VAL A 241 -6.24 -17.83 6.27
CA VAL A 241 -5.74 -17.77 4.90
C VAL A 241 -6.66 -18.63 4.05
N ALA A 242 -6.95 -18.20 2.83
CA ALA A 242 -7.75 -18.97 1.88
C ALA A 242 -7.41 -18.60 0.44
N ILE A 243 -7.38 -19.60 -0.43
CA ILE A 243 -7.50 -19.40 -1.87
C ILE A 243 -8.93 -18.99 -2.20
N LEU A 244 -9.07 -18.00 -3.09
CA LEU A 244 -10.35 -17.52 -3.59
C LEU A 244 -10.59 -18.05 -5.00
N GLU A 245 -11.85 -18.36 -5.30
CA GLU A 245 -12.27 -18.67 -6.66
C GLU A 245 -12.04 -17.45 -7.59
N GLU A 246 -11.78 -17.69 -8.87
CA GLU A 246 -11.49 -16.61 -9.84
C GLU A 246 -12.62 -15.57 -9.88
N GLU A 247 -13.87 -16.03 -9.84
CA GLU A 247 -15.07 -15.17 -9.83
C GLU A 247 -15.09 -14.23 -8.62
N GLU A 248 -14.74 -14.71 -7.43
CA GLU A 248 -14.68 -13.89 -6.20
C GLU A 248 -13.53 -12.87 -6.28
N GLY A 249 -12.39 -13.26 -6.85
CA GLY A 249 -11.28 -12.34 -7.15
C GLY A 249 -11.67 -11.21 -8.10
N VAL A 250 -12.46 -11.54 -9.12
CA VAL A 250 -13.05 -10.55 -10.04
C VAL A 250 -14.03 -9.64 -9.30
N GLU A 251 -14.86 -10.15 -8.38
CA GLU A 251 -15.76 -9.32 -7.57
C GLU A 251 -15.02 -8.36 -6.63
N VAL A 252 -13.98 -8.83 -5.92
CA VAL A 252 -13.10 -7.97 -5.09
C VAL A 252 -12.49 -6.84 -5.93
N GLN A 253 -11.95 -7.19 -7.10
CA GLN A 253 -11.35 -6.25 -8.03
C GLN A 253 -12.36 -5.20 -8.56
N ARG A 254 -13.58 -5.64 -8.92
CA ARG A 254 -14.66 -4.75 -9.37
C ARG A 254 -15.13 -3.82 -8.26
N GLY A 255 -15.34 -4.36 -7.05
CA GLY A 255 -15.71 -3.58 -5.87
C GLY A 255 -14.67 -2.53 -5.51
N PHE A 256 -13.37 -2.86 -5.61
CA PHE A 256 -12.30 -1.88 -5.42
C PHE A 256 -12.33 -0.76 -6.46
N GLU A 257 -12.44 -1.05 -7.77
CA GLU A 257 -12.49 0.01 -8.79
C GLU A 257 -13.78 0.86 -8.69
N PHE A 258 -14.89 0.31 -8.19
CA PHE A 258 -16.09 1.08 -7.82
C PHE A 258 -15.84 2.05 -6.64
N LEU A 259 -15.21 1.58 -5.56
CA LEU A 259 -14.93 2.39 -4.36
C LEU A 259 -13.83 3.44 -4.57
N LYS A 260 -12.82 3.12 -5.37
CA LYS A 260 -11.61 3.94 -5.62
C LYS A 260 -11.86 5.42 -5.96
N PRO A 261 -12.76 5.80 -6.91
CA PRO A 261 -13.03 7.21 -7.18
C PRO A 261 -13.64 7.93 -5.97
N VAL A 262 -14.55 7.27 -5.25
CA VAL A 262 -15.25 7.81 -4.07
C VAL A 262 -14.26 8.02 -2.92
N VAL A 263 -13.52 6.99 -2.53
CA VAL A 263 -12.49 7.07 -1.47
C VAL A 263 -11.40 8.09 -1.83
N SER A 264 -11.04 8.23 -3.12
CA SER A 264 -10.13 9.29 -3.55
C SER A 264 -10.71 10.71 -3.38
N VAL A 265 -12.04 10.90 -3.44
CA VAL A 265 -12.66 12.20 -3.16
C VAL A 265 -12.66 12.47 -1.65
N LEU A 266 -13.03 11.47 -0.83
CA LEU A 266 -13.01 11.59 0.63
C LEU A 266 -11.62 11.98 1.15
N ARG A 267 -10.57 11.28 0.70
CA ARG A 267 -9.17 11.54 1.10
C ARG A 267 -8.65 12.93 0.77
N LYS A 268 -9.12 13.53 -0.33
CA LYS A 268 -8.56 14.79 -0.84
C LYS A 268 -9.14 16.04 -0.17
N GLY A 269 -10.10 15.90 0.76
CA GLY A 269 -10.71 17.04 1.46
C GLY A 269 -11.42 17.98 0.49
N MET A 270 -12.33 17.44 -0.31
CA MET A 270 -12.88 18.10 -1.49
C MET A 270 -14.07 19.04 -1.16
N SER A 271 -14.44 19.91 -2.09
CA SER A 271 -15.59 20.81 -1.92
C SER A 271 -16.92 20.05 -1.94
N LEU A 272 -17.97 20.64 -1.35
CA LEU A 272 -19.33 20.06 -1.33
C LEU A 272 -19.77 19.48 -2.69
N LYS A 273 -19.61 20.23 -3.77
CA LYS A 273 -19.96 19.79 -5.14
C LYS A 273 -19.21 18.51 -5.59
N ALA A 274 -17.98 18.31 -5.13
CA ALA A 274 -17.23 17.11 -5.44
C ALA A 274 -17.66 15.92 -4.57
N VAL A 275 -18.05 16.17 -3.31
CA VAL A 275 -18.66 15.16 -2.44
C VAL A 275 -20.02 14.73 -3.00
N GLU A 276 -20.88 15.67 -3.40
CA GLU A 276 -22.18 15.41 -4.05
C GLU A 276 -22.03 14.60 -5.35
N LEU A 277 -21.01 14.89 -6.17
CA LEU A 277 -20.72 14.10 -7.38
C LEU A 277 -20.24 12.68 -7.04
N ALA A 278 -19.41 12.52 -6.00
CA ALA A 278 -18.96 11.20 -5.55
C ALA A 278 -20.12 10.38 -4.97
N GLU A 279 -21.01 11.02 -4.20
CA GLU A 279 -22.24 10.44 -3.67
C GLU A 279 -23.19 10.01 -4.81
N GLU A 280 -23.40 10.84 -5.85
CA GLU A 280 -24.21 10.48 -7.03
C GLU A 280 -23.63 9.24 -7.75
N MET A 281 -22.32 9.24 -8.00
CA MET A 281 -21.62 8.11 -8.63
C MET A 281 -21.70 6.84 -7.78
N PHE A 282 -21.53 6.96 -6.46
CA PHE A 282 -21.62 5.86 -5.51
C PHE A 282 -23.04 5.26 -5.48
N ASN A 283 -24.05 6.10 -5.26
CA ASN A 283 -25.44 5.70 -5.09
C ASN A 283 -26.07 5.04 -6.32
N LYS A 284 -25.55 5.32 -7.52
CA LYS A 284 -25.99 4.70 -8.76
C LYS A 284 -25.80 3.18 -8.75
N ASP A 285 -24.62 2.71 -8.31
CA ASP A 285 -24.20 1.31 -8.47
C ASP A 285 -23.97 0.58 -7.11
N ARG A 286 -23.99 1.27 -5.95
CA ARG A 286 -23.65 0.69 -4.63
C ARG A 286 -24.35 -0.62 -4.26
N LYS A 287 -25.63 -0.77 -4.62
CA LYS A 287 -26.45 -1.94 -4.27
C LYS A 287 -25.96 -3.25 -4.91
N GLU A 288 -25.19 -3.15 -5.99
CA GLU A 288 -24.50 -4.30 -6.58
C GLU A 288 -23.38 -4.79 -5.64
N PHE A 289 -22.63 -3.85 -5.05
CA PHE A 289 -21.44 -4.14 -4.25
C PHE A 289 -21.70 -4.33 -2.74
N GLU A 290 -22.84 -3.85 -2.22
CA GLU A 290 -23.28 -4.04 -0.81
C GLU A 290 -23.31 -5.52 -0.34
N LYS A 291 -23.35 -6.48 -1.27
CA LYS A 291 -23.42 -7.93 -0.99
C LYS A 291 -22.15 -8.72 -1.34
N GLY A 292 -21.19 -8.11 -2.02
CA GLY A 292 -19.95 -8.77 -2.42
C GLY A 292 -18.90 -8.81 -1.31
N PRO A 293 -17.69 -9.33 -1.57
CA PRO A 293 -16.62 -9.46 -0.57
C PRO A 293 -16.18 -8.15 0.11
N LEU A 294 -16.40 -7.00 -0.54
CA LEU A 294 -16.12 -5.66 0.00
C LEU A 294 -17.38 -4.94 0.54
N GLY A 295 -18.50 -5.66 0.71
CA GLY A 295 -19.81 -5.08 1.05
C GLY A 295 -19.84 -4.31 2.37
N ASP A 296 -19.00 -4.64 3.35
CA ASP A 296 -18.84 -3.83 4.55
C ASP A 296 -18.11 -2.51 4.28
N VAL A 297 -17.05 -2.54 3.48
CA VAL A 297 -16.35 -1.30 3.05
C VAL A 297 -17.31 -0.37 2.30
N VAL A 298 -18.27 -0.91 1.55
CA VAL A 298 -19.33 -0.12 0.91
C VAL A 298 -20.19 0.59 1.97
N LYS A 299 -20.63 -0.09 3.03
CA LYS A 299 -21.39 0.52 4.14
C LYS A 299 -20.56 1.57 4.88
N ASP A 300 -19.29 1.27 5.16
CA ASP A 300 -18.36 2.18 5.81
C ASP A 300 -18.17 3.48 4.99
N VAL A 301 -18.08 3.36 3.67
CA VAL A 301 -17.96 4.49 2.74
C VAL A 301 -19.26 5.28 2.59
N ASP A 302 -20.44 4.64 2.69
CA ASP A 302 -21.74 5.34 2.73
C ASP A 302 -21.82 6.25 3.97
N GLY A 303 -21.47 5.72 5.15
CA GLY A 303 -21.42 6.49 6.40
C GLY A 303 -20.40 7.63 6.36
N LEU A 304 -19.17 7.36 5.88
CA LEU A 304 -18.14 8.39 5.73
C LEU A 304 -18.51 9.46 4.69
N LEU A 305 -19.23 9.10 3.62
CA LEU A 305 -19.77 10.06 2.65
C LEU A 305 -20.78 11.00 3.32
N ASP A 306 -21.73 10.46 4.09
CA ASP A 306 -22.72 11.26 4.81
C ASP A 306 -22.07 12.20 5.83
N GLU A 307 -21.13 11.72 6.64
CA GLU A 307 -20.37 12.55 7.58
C GLU A 307 -19.60 13.67 6.88
N ILE A 308 -18.83 13.34 5.83
CA ILE A 308 -18.04 14.32 5.07
C ILE A 308 -18.94 15.30 4.31
N ARG A 309 -20.11 14.85 3.85
CA ARG A 309 -21.11 15.72 3.23
C ARG A 309 -21.71 16.70 4.23
N GLU A 310 -22.07 16.28 5.44
CA GLU A 310 -22.55 17.20 6.47
C GLU A 310 -21.45 18.20 6.89
N LEU A 311 -20.19 17.75 6.98
CA LEU A 311 -19.03 18.63 7.22
C LEU A 311 -18.78 19.62 6.06
N ALA A 312 -19.10 19.26 4.82
CA ALA A 312 -18.97 20.12 3.64
C ALA A 312 -20.20 21.01 3.36
N LYS A 313 -21.40 20.60 3.83
CA LYS A 313 -22.67 21.35 3.81
C LYS A 313 -22.71 22.43 4.87
N GLN A 314 -22.21 22.12 6.07
CA GLN A 314 -21.81 23.16 7.00
C GLN A 314 -21.03 24.18 6.17
N PRO A 315 -21.37 25.48 6.22
CA PRO A 315 -20.49 26.45 5.62
C PRO A 315 -19.13 26.17 6.24
N LEU A 316 -18.16 25.80 5.40
CA LEU A 316 -16.76 25.97 5.75
C LEU A 316 -16.73 27.41 6.25
N ASN A 317 -16.60 27.55 7.57
CA ASN A 317 -16.57 28.81 8.25
C ASN A 317 -15.12 28.98 8.70
N PRO A 318 -14.14 29.08 7.75
CA PRO A 318 -12.88 29.70 8.10
C PRO A 318 -13.22 31.13 8.56
N ASP A 319 -14.35 31.70 8.14
CA ASP A 319 -14.94 32.86 8.77
C ASP A 319 -15.19 32.73 10.29
N ASP A 320 -15.61 31.64 10.95
CA ASP A 320 -15.61 31.60 12.42
C ASP A 320 -14.21 31.35 12.98
N ARG A 321 -13.65 30.15 12.74
CA ARG A 321 -12.39 29.74 13.37
C ARG A 321 -11.22 30.60 12.90
N ALA A 322 -11.16 30.94 11.62
CA ALA A 322 -10.17 31.89 11.13
C ALA A 322 -10.55 33.35 11.35
N LYS A 323 -11.80 33.90 11.42
CA LYS A 323 -11.97 35.28 11.98
C LYS A 323 -11.53 35.35 13.44
N LYS A 324 -11.72 34.27 14.22
CA LYS A 324 -11.15 34.15 15.57
C LYS A 324 -9.61 34.10 15.60
N LEU A 325 -8.93 33.94 14.46
CA LEU A 325 -7.47 33.94 14.30
C LEU A 325 -6.92 35.05 13.36
N LEU A 326 -7.77 35.69 12.55
CA LEU A 326 -7.40 36.74 11.60
C LEU A 326 -7.03 38.00 12.39
N GLY A 327 -5.85 38.55 12.10
CA GLY A 327 -5.28 39.64 12.88
C GLY A 327 -4.70 39.22 14.23
N LYS A 328 -4.87 37.96 14.67
CA LYS A 328 -4.09 37.37 15.76
C LYS A 328 -2.78 36.79 15.21
N PRO A 329 -1.73 36.66 16.04
CA PRO A 329 -0.57 35.85 15.66
C PRO A 329 -1.02 34.42 15.35
N ALA A 330 -0.34 33.77 14.39
CA ALA A 330 -0.52 32.34 14.16
C ALA A 330 -0.20 31.58 15.46
N PRO A 331 -0.98 30.53 15.82
CA PRO A 331 -0.67 29.70 16.98
C PRO A 331 0.76 29.17 16.87
N ASP A 332 1.54 29.38 17.92
CA ASP A 332 2.90 28.85 17.96
C ASP A 332 2.85 27.33 18.07
N PHE A 333 3.80 26.67 17.41
CA PHE A 333 3.97 25.22 17.46
C PHE A 333 5.46 24.91 17.42
N THR A 334 5.85 23.78 18.01
CA THR A 334 7.22 23.26 17.97
C THR A 334 7.22 21.97 17.16
N LEU A 335 8.14 21.86 16.21
CA LEU A 335 8.41 20.62 15.47
C LEU A 335 9.91 20.33 15.53
N GLU A 336 10.29 19.06 15.41
CA GLU A 336 11.68 18.72 15.10
C GLU A 336 11.97 19.00 13.62
N ASP A 337 13.15 19.54 13.33
CA ASP A 337 13.66 19.61 11.97
C ASP A 337 14.35 18.30 11.51
N LEU A 338 15.00 18.36 10.35
CA LEU A 338 15.75 17.22 9.79
C LEU A 338 16.96 16.84 10.65
N ASP A 339 17.57 17.79 11.34
CA ASP A 339 18.66 17.58 12.29
C ASP A 339 18.16 17.11 13.67
N GLY A 340 16.87 17.25 13.95
CA GLY A 340 16.25 16.93 15.24
C GLY A 340 16.32 18.06 16.26
N ASP A 341 16.66 19.28 15.85
CA ASP A 341 16.55 20.45 16.70
C ASP A 341 15.07 20.85 16.80
N GLU A 342 14.66 21.32 17.98
CA GLU A 342 13.33 21.91 18.14
C GLU A 342 13.29 23.26 17.41
N VAL A 343 12.29 23.40 16.54
CA VAL A 343 12.07 24.60 15.73
C VAL A 343 10.66 25.10 16.00
N LYS A 344 10.54 26.34 16.48
CA LYS A 344 9.26 26.97 16.83
C LYS A 344 8.83 27.91 15.72
N LEU A 345 7.51 28.04 15.49
CA LEU A 345 7.00 29.02 14.54
C LEU A 345 7.38 30.45 14.97
N SER A 346 7.44 30.70 16.29
CA SER A 346 7.89 31.96 16.89
C SER A 346 9.34 32.34 16.56
N ASP A 347 10.25 31.40 16.30
CA ASP A 347 11.66 31.66 15.92
C ASP A 347 11.80 32.37 14.55
N TYR A 348 10.70 32.42 13.78
CA TYR A 348 10.63 33.06 12.47
C TYR A 348 9.77 34.33 12.45
N GLN A 349 9.43 34.90 13.61
CA GLN A 349 8.78 36.22 13.65
C GLN A 349 9.63 37.26 12.87
N GLY A 350 8.95 38.08 12.07
CA GLY A 350 9.59 39.05 11.17
C GLY A 350 10.19 38.47 9.87
N LYS A 351 10.32 37.14 9.72
CA LYS A 351 10.78 36.47 8.50
C LYS A 351 9.59 36.05 7.62
N THR A 352 9.82 35.88 6.32
CA THR A 352 8.83 35.26 5.42
C THR A 352 8.96 33.74 5.52
N VAL A 353 7.95 33.08 6.11
CA VAL A 353 7.88 31.63 6.25
C VAL A 353 6.94 31.05 5.19
N MET A 354 7.35 29.95 4.56
CA MET A 354 6.49 29.12 3.73
C MET A 354 6.25 27.80 4.46
N LEU A 355 5.01 27.54 4.88
CA LEU A 355 4.60 26.23 5.40
C LEU A 355 4.16 25.36 4.23
N ALA A 356 4.94 24.32 3.94
CA ALA A 356 4.61 23.31 2.94
C ALA A 356 4.03 22.07 3.65
N PHE A 357 2.78 21.76 3.34
CA PHE A 357 2.12 20.54 3.82
C PHE A 357 2.26 19.46 2.74
N TRP A 358 3.14 18.48 2.99
CA TRP A 358 3.38 17.37 2.09
C TRP A 358 2.40 16.23 2.39
N GLY A 359 1.34 16.10 1.61
CA GLY A 359 0.66 14.82 1.45
C GLY A 359 1.43 14.02 0.40
N TYR A 360 1.89 12.80 0.73
CA TYR A 360 2.32 11.87 -0.31
C TYR A 360 1.08 11.42 -1.08
N SER A 361 1.08 11.72 -2.39
CA SER A 361 -0.04 11.51 -3.32
C SER A 361 -0.17 10.07 -3.80
#